data_AF-A0ABD7IKQ7-F1
#
_entry.id   AF-A0ABD7IKQ7-F1
#
_cell.length_a   1.000
_cell.length_b   1.000
_cell.length_c   1.000
_cell.angle_alpha   90.00
_cell.angle_beta   90.00
_cell.angle_gamma   90.00
#
_symmetry.space_group_name_H-M   'P 1'
#
loop_
_entity.id
_entity.type
_entity.pdbx_description
1 polymer ?
#
loop_
_entity_poly.entity_id
_entity_poly.type
_entity_poly.pdbx_seq_one_letter_code
_entity_poly.pdbx_strand_id
1 'polypeptide(L)'
;MFSAHKVKIIAGILILICLIVGFRVYQYVHGLNQARTAVTTMLKSSPYRARVPRNAMYKVSSGSFSVSDWYECTFATNKTLTESKKYLQFFSLPQKKLTLKNCPIVYRVIVRPPTKKIKHWTGKVYLDTNQVSSTSARSLYVHNLNGLSVHKLSAP
;
A
#
# COMPACT_ATOMS: atom_id res chain seq x y z
N MET A 1 -34.40 -9.01 -38.05
CA MET A 1 -33.90 -10.31 -37.55
C MET A 1 -32.37 -10.30 -37.61
N PHE A 2 -31.67 -10.42 -36.49
CA PHE A 2 -30.21 -10.59 -36.53
C PHE A 2 -29.91 -11.98 -37.10
N SER A 3 -29.08 -12.06 -38.14
CA SER A 3 -28.60 -13.34 -38.66
C SER A 3 -27.94 -14.13 -37.52
N ALA A 4 -28.24 -15.43 -37.41
CA ALA A 4 -27.65 -16.33 -36.40
C ALA A 4 -26.11 -16.26 -36.38
N HIS A 5 -25.50 -15.93 -37.53
CA HIS A 5 -24.07 -15.71 -37.66
C HIS A 5 -23.58 -14.46 -36.91
N LYS A 6 -24.35 -13.36 -36.92
CA LYS A 6 -24.05 -12.12 -36.19
C LYS A 6 -24.18 -12.33 -34.67
N VAL A 7 -25.15 -13.12 -34.23
CA VAL A 7 -25.35 -13.46 -32.80
C VAL A 7 -24.18 -14.27 -32.27
N LYS A 8 -23.69 -15.28 -33.01
CA LYS A 8 -22.51 -16.07 -32.63
C LYS A 8 -21.25 -15.23 -32.50
N ILE A 9 -21.04 -14.26 -33.40
CA ILE A 9 -19.88 -13.35 -33.35
C ILE A 9 -19.95 -12.44 -32.10
N ILE A 10 -21.11 -11.85 -31.81
CA ILE A 10 -21.29 -10.99 -30.62
C ILE A 10 -21.09 -11.78 -29.33
N ALA A 11 -21.66 -12.98 -29.24
CA ALA A 11 -21.46 -13.87 -28.10
C ALA A 11 -19.98 -14.25 -27.92
N GLY A 12 -19.27 -14.55 -29.02
CA GLY A 12 -17.82 -14.83 -29.00
C GLY A 12 -16.99 -13.66 -28.48
N ILE A 13 -17.30 -12.43 -28.93
CA ILE A 13 -16.62 -11.21 -28.47
C ILE A 13 -16.86 -10.98 -26.97
N LEU A 14 -18.10 -11.15 -26.49
CA LEU A 14 -18.42 -11.02 -25.08
C LEU A 14 -17.67 -12.03 -24.21
N ILE A 15 -17.60 -13.29 -24.63
CA ILE A 15 -16.83 -14.33 -23.94
C ILE A 15 -15.35 -13.94 -23.88
N LEU A 16 -14.78 -13.47 -24.99
CA LEU A 16 -13.38 -13.04 -25.04
C LEU A 16 -13.10 -11.86 -24.09
N ILE A 17 -13.99 -10.86 -24.04
CA ILE A 17 -13.89 -9.74 -23.11
C ILE A 17 -13.94 -10.24 -21.65
N CYS A 18 -14.87 -11.12 -21.32
CA CYS A 18 -15.00 -11.70 -19.98
C CYS A 18 -13.74 -12.47 -19.57
N LEU A 19 -13.13 -13.24 -20.48
CA LEU A 19 -11.89 -13.96 -20.21
C LEU A 19 -10.72 -13.00 -19.96
N ILE A 20 -10.60 -11.95 -20.77
CA ILE A 20 -9.54 -10.92 -20.60
C ILE A 20 -9.71 -10.21 -19.26
N VAL A 21 -10.93 -9.74 -18.95
CA VAL A 21 -11.22 -9.06 -17.67
C VAL A 21 -11.00 -9.99 -16.50
N GLY A 22 -11.51 -11.23 -16.57
CA GLY A 22 -11.33 -12.24 -15.53
C GLY A 22 -9.87 -12.54 -15.24
N PHE A 23 -9.06 -12.70 -16.30
CA PHE A 23 -7.62 -12.92 -16.17
C PHE A 23 -6.91 -11.73 -15.51
N ARG A 24 -7.25 -10.49 -15.91
CA ARG A 24 -6.67 -9.27 -15.30
C ARG A 24 -7.04 -9.13 -13.83
N VAL A 25 -8.30 -9.39 -13.47
CA VAL A 25 -8.78 -9.37 -12.08
C VAL A 25 -8.07 -10.45 -11.26
N TYR A 26 -7.94 -11.66 -11.80
CA TYR A 26 -7.21 -12.75 -11.14
C TYR A 26 -5.76 -12.35 -10.85
N GLN A 27 -5.02 -11.84 -11.84
CA GLN A 27 -3.63 -11.39 -11.65
C GLN A 27 -3.53 -10.30 -10.58
N TYR A 28 -4.46 -9.36 -10.56
CA TYR A 28 -4.50 -8.28 -9.58
C TYR A 28 -4.71 -8.80 -8.15
N VAL A 29 -5.74 -9.62 -7.94
CA VAL A 29 -6.07 -10.20 -6.63
C VAL A 29 -4.97 -11.12 -6.13
N HIS A 30 -4.43 -11.95 -7.01
CA HIS A 30 -3.32 -12.86 -6.68
C HIS A 30 -2.09 -12.07 -6.21
N GLY A 31 -1.69 -11.03 -6.93
CA GLY A 31 -0.58 -10.17 -6.54
C GLY A 31 -0.80 -9.47 -5.19
N LEU A 32 -2.01 -8.98 -4.92
CA LEU A 32 -2.35 -8.39 -3.62
C LEU A 32 -2.25 -9.38 -2.47
N ASN A 33 -2.70 -10.61 -2.67
CA ASN A 33 -2.63 -11.66 -1.65
C ASN A 33 -1.18 -12.04 -1.35
N GLN A 34 -0.33 -12.18 -2.39
CA GLN A 34 1.09 -12.43 -2.19
C GLN A 34 1.77 -11.29 -1.43
N ALA A 35 1.47 -10.03 -1.78
CA ALA A 35 2.01 -8.86 -1.09
C ALA A 35 1.56 -8.82 0.40
N ARG A 36 0.30 -9.15 0.69
CA ARG A 36 -0.21 -9.25 2.08
C ARG A 36 0.52 -10.32 2.88
N THR A 37 0.75 -11.48 2.29
CA THR A 37 1.52 -12.56 2.92
C THR A 37 2.94 -12.11 3.20
N ALA A 38 3.63 -11.52 2.21
CA ALA A 38 4.98 -11.01 2.36
C ALA A 38 5.08 -9.96 3.49
N VAL A 39 4.18 -8.97 3.51
CA VAL A 39 4.14 -7.97 4.59
C VAL A 39 3.85 -8.60 5.94
N THR A 40 2.95 -9.58 6.00
CA THR A 40 2.64 -10.26 7.26
C THR A 40 3.85 -11.01 7.80
N THR A 41 4.62 -11.66 6.93
CA THR A 41 5.88 -12.33 7.26
C THR A 41 6.94 -11.32 7.71
N MET A 42 7.18 -10.26 6.94
CA MET A 42 8.18 -9.22 7.23
C MET A 42 7.92 -8.49 8.55
N LEU A 43 6.64 -8.34 8.93
CA LEU A 43 6.22 -7.60 10.12
C LEU A 43 5.73 -8.52 11.25
N LYS A 44 6.12 -9.80 11.24
CA LYS A 44 5.68 -10.77 12.26
C LYS A 44 6.31 -10.50 13.62
N SER A 45 7.51 -9.92 13.65
CA SER A 45 8.28 -9.62 14.85
C SER A 45 8.02 -8.21 15.41
N SER A 46 8.48 -7.99 16.64
CA SER A 46 8.59 -6.65 17.23
C SER A 46 9.45 -5.75 16.32
N PRO A 47 9.13 -4.45 16.16
CA PRO A 47 8.08 -3.69 16.86
C PRO A 47 6.71 -3.66 16.16
N TYR A 48 6.50 -4.46 15.11
CA TYR A 48 5.33 -4.33 14.21
C TYR A 48 4.21 -5.35 14.43
N ARG A 49 4.38 -6.25 15.41
CA ARG A 49 3.42 -7.32 15.72
C ARG A 49 2.06 -6.77 16.18
N ALA A 50 2.06 -5.82 17.11
CA ALA A 50 0.84 -5.17 17.64
C ALA A 50 0.45 -3.97 16.77
N ARG A 51 -0.06 -4.24 15.56
CA ARG A 51 -0.45 -3.22 14.58
C ARG A 51 -1.96 -3.13 14.38
N VAL A 52 -2.45 -1.92 14.16
CA VAL A 52 -3.83 -1.64 13.74
C VAL A 52 -3.82 -1.20 12.27
N PRO A 53 -4.46 -1.94 11.35
CA PRO A 53 -4.54 -1.54 9.94
C PRO A 53 -5.16 -0.15 9.76
N ARG A 54 -4.64 0.63 8.81
CA ARG A 54 -5.15 1.96 8.45
C ARG A 54 -5.69 1.97 7.03
N ASN A 55 -4.84 1.69 6.04
CA ASN A 55 -5.25 1.49 4.66
C ASN A 55 -4.95 0.04 4.25
N ALA A 56 -5.90 -0.56 3.54
CA ALA A 56 -5.73 -1.89 2.95
C ALA A 56 -4.61 -1.88 1.90
N MET A 57 -4.04 -3.06 1.65
CA MET A 57 -3.05 -3.25 0.58
C MET A 57 -3.64 -2.85 -0.77
N TYR A 58 -2.93 -2.01 -1.52
CA TYR A 58 -3.26 -1.66 -2.90
C TYR A 58 -2.00 -1.68 -3.77
N LYS A 59 -2.20 -1.87 -5.08
CA LYS A 59 -1.13 -1.84 -6.07
C LYS A 59 -0.92 -0.41 -6.55
N VAL A 60 0.33 -0.01 -6.69
CA VAL A 60 0.73 1.25 -7.29
C VAL A 60 1.55 0.95 -8.54
N SER A 61 1.16 1.57 -9.65
CA SER A 61 1.84 1.45 -10.94
C SER A 61 2.32 2.84 -11.37
N SER A 62 3.59 2.94 -11.79
CA SER A 62 4.22 4.19 -12.25
C SER A 62 3.79 4.63 -13.67
N GLY A 63 2.58 4.27 -14.12
CA GLY A 63 2.04 4.65 -15.43
C GLY A 63 2.26 3.62 -16.54
N SER A 64 1.90 4.01 -17.77
CA SER A 64 1.51 3.11 -18.86
C SER A 64 2.63 2.25 -19.46
N PHE A 65 3.92 2.53 -19.18
CA PHE A 65 5.04 1.87 -19.88
C PHE A 65 6.34 1.63 -19.07
N SER A 66 6.35 1.63 -17.71
CA SER A 66 7.56 1.16 -16.98
C SER A 66 7.27 0.58 -15.58
N VAL A 67 7.59 -0.70 -15.31
CA VAL A 67 8.85 -1.37 -14.88
C VAL A 67 8.96 -1.60 -13.36
N SER A 68 8.13 -0.98 -12.52
CA SER A 68 8.09 -1.37 -11.10
C SER A 68 6.69 -1.19 -10.52
N ASP A 69 5.89 -2.24 -10.59
CA ASP A 69 4.73 -2.35 -9.72
C ASP A 69 5.20 -2.54 -8.27
N TRP A 70 4.63 -1.78 -7.35
CA TRP A 70 4.78 -2.04 -5.92
C TRP A 70 3.42 -2.10 -5.25
N TYR A 71 3.42 -2.65 -4.04
CA TYR A 71 2.24 -2.73 -3.22
C TYR A 71 2.46 -1.94 -1.96
N GLU A 72 1.40 -1.29 -1.51
CA GLU A 72 1.45 -0.39 -0.39
C GLU A 72 0.31 -0.63 0.59
N CYS A 73 0.62 -0.58 1.88
CA CYS A 73 -0.39 -0.52 2.94
C CYS A 73 0.09 0.38 4.09
N THR A 74 -0.85 0.79 4.94
CA THR A 74 -0.50 1.56 6.14
C THR A 74 -1.10 0.94 7.40
N PHE A 75 -0.38 1.09 8.52
CA PHE A 75 -0.83 0.62 9.83
C PHE A 75 -0.35 1.56 10.94
N ALA A 76 -0.96 1.46 12.12
CA ALA A 76 -0.61 2.24 13.30
C ALA A 76 -0.13 1.33 14.44
N THR A 77 0.76 1.87 15.28
CA THR A 77 1.23 1.25 16.52
C THR A 77 1.34 2.32 17.62
N ASN A 78 1.69 1.94 18.84
CA ASN A 78 1.92 2.91 19.91
C ASN A 78 3.00 3.95 19.55
N LYS A 79 4.00 3.57 18.74
CA LYS A 79 5.02 4.51 18.25
C LYS A 79 4.40 5.56 17.32
N THR A 80 3.50 5.17 16.42
CA THR A 80 2.83 6.13 15.52
C THR A 80 1.91 7.07 16.29
N LEU A 81 1.34 6.62 17.40
CA LEU A 81 0.55 7.46 18.31
C LEU A 81 1.41 8.54 18.99
N THR A 82 2.58 8.15 19.49
CA THR A 82 3.55 9.09 20.09
C THR A 82 4.02 10.13 19.07
N GLU A 83 4.42 9.68 17.87
CA GLU A 83 4.86 10.59 16.81
C GLU A 83 3.73 11.49 16.30
N SER A 84 2.48 10.99 16.32
CA SER A 84 1.31 11.81 16.03
C SER A 84 1.07 12.93 17.04
N LYS A 85 1.29 12.68 18.33
CA LYS A 85 1.20 13.72 19.36
C LYS A 85 2.25 14.82 19.12
N LYS A 86 3.49 14.42 18.85
CA LYS A 86 4.58 15.35 18.50
C LYS A 86 4.26 16.17 17.25
N TYR A 87 3.74 15.52 16.21
CA TYR A 87 3.31 16.18 14.98
C TYR A 87 2.23 17.24 15.25
N LEU A 88 1.17 16.91 16.00
CA LEU A 88 0.13 17.88 16.32
C LEU A 88 0.65 19.03 17.19
N GLN A 89 1.50 18.73 18.16
CA GLN A 89 2.12 19.75 19.02
C GLN A 89 3.01 20.70 18.22
N PHE A 90 3.84 20.18 17.31
CA PHE A 90 4.73 20.98 16.47
C PHE A 90 3.98 21.99 15.59
N PHE A 91 2.78 21.63 15.12
CA PHE A 91 1.94 22.50 14.29
C PHE A 91 0.83 23.22 15.06
N SER A 92 0.87 23.20 16.41
CA SER A 92 -0.17 23.79 17.27
C SER A 92 -1.59 23.35 16.90
N LEU A 93 -1.75 22.09 16.47
CA LEU A 93 -3.03 21.52 16.07
C LEU A 93 -3.79 20.90 17.24
N PRO A 94 -5.13 20.89 17.20
CA PRO A 94 -5.93 20.31 18.27
C PRO A 94 -5.59 18.85 18.53
N GLN A 95 -5.19 18.53 19.76
CA GLN A 95 -4.91 17.16 20.22
C GLN A 95 -6.20 16.47 20.65
N LYS A 96 -7.16 16.32 19.72
CA LYS A 96 -8.37 15.49 19.93
C LYS A 96 -7.95 14.10 20.44
N LYS A 97 -8.87 13.38 21.10
CA LYS A 97 -8.62 12.03 21.65
C LYS A 97 -7.98 11.10 20.59
N LEU A 98 -6.66 11.02 20.62
CA LEU A 98 -5.85 10.29 19.66
C LEU A 98 -5.88 8.80 20.01
N THR A 99 -6.09 7.99 19.00
CA THR A 99 -6.17 6.53 19.05
C THR A 99 -5.40 5.96 17.86
N LEU A 100 -5.09 4.67 17.90
CA LEU A 100 -4.47 3.98 16.76
C LEU A 100 -5.35 4.03 15.50
N LYS A 101 -6.66 4.29 15.61
CA LYS A 101 -7.60 4.38 14.49
C LYS A 101 -7.73 5.78 13.89
N ASN A 102 -7.17 6.83 14.49
CA ASN A 102 -7.30 8.19 13.99
C ASN A 102 -6.00 9.00 14.05
N CYS A 103 -4.87 8.39 14.41
CA CYS A 103 -3.60 9.07 14.46
C CYS A 103 -3.14 9.49 13.04
N PRO A 104 -2.69 10.75 12.85
CA PRO A 104 -2.24 11.26 11.54
C PRO A 104 -0.98 10.56 11.04
N ILE A 105 -0.01 10.32 11.91
CA ILE A 105 1.20 9.59 11.58
C ILE A 105 0.91 8.10 11.62
N VAL A 106 1.38 7.38 10.60
CA VAL A 106 1.21 5.94 10.39
C VAL A 106 2.54 5.35 9.94
N TYR A 107 2.68 4.04 10.04
CA TYR A 107 3.67 3.32 9.26
C TYR A 107 3.15 3.10 7.85
N ARG A 108 3.92 3.51 6.85
CA ARG A 108 3.73 3.14 5.45
C ARG A 108 4.70 2.02 5.10
N VAL A 109 4.16 0.98 4.46
CA VAL A 109 4.91 -0.18 4.01
C VAL A 109 4.84 -0.23 2.51
N ILE A 110 5.99 -0.27 1.87
CA ILE A 110 6.10 -0.51 0.43
C ILE A 110 6.78 -1.86 0.25
N VAL A 111 6.15 -2.78 -0.47
CA VAL A 111 6.76 -4.04 -0.89
C VAL A 111 6.81 -4.16 -2.40
N ARG A 112 7.88 -4.77 -2.89
CA ARG A 112 8.12 -5.03 -4.30
C ARG A 112 8.16 -6.53 -4.54
N PRO A 113 7.51 -7.00 -5.62
CA PRO A 113 7.55 -8.40 -5.98
C PRO A 113 8.99 -8.83 -6.36
N PRO A 114 9.29 -10.13 -6.34
CA PRO A 114 10.53 -10.68 -6.87
C PRO A 114 10.76 -10.28 -8.33
N THR A 115 12.02 -10.12 -8.70
CA THR A 115 12.48 -9.83 -10.07
C THR A 115 13.46 -10.90 -10.54
N LYS A 116 13.88 -10.86 -11.82
CA LYS A 116 14.91 -11.75 -12.35
C LYS A 116 16.21 -11.75 -11.52
N LYS A 117 16.55 -10.61 -10.92
CA LYS A 117 17.76 -10.43 -10.10
C LYS A 117 17.53 -10.73 -8.62
N ILE A 118 16.36 -10.37 -8.09
CA ILE A 118 16.02 -10.51 -6.66
C ILE A 118 14.90 -11.54 -6.54
N LYS A 119 15.22 -12.76 -6.11
CA LYS A 119 14.29 -13.90 -6.09
C LYS A 119 13.29 -13.92 -4.93
N HIS A 120 13.25 -12.87 -4.11
CA HIS A 120 12.45 -12.79 -2.89
C HIS A 120 11.76 -11.43 -2.76
N TRP A 121 10.76 -11.33 -1.89
CA TRP A 121 10.04 -10.08 -1.67
C TRP A 121 10.91 -9.10 -0.90
N THR A 122 10.97 -7.86 -1.39
CA THR A 122 11.69 -6.78 -0.70
C THR A 122 10.73 -5.70 -0.29
N GLY A 123 11.05 -4.97 0.77
CA GLY A 123 10.21 -3.89 1.22
C GLY A 123 10.94 -2.85 2.04
N LYS A 124 10.19 -1.83 2.40
CA LYS A 124 10.58 -0.83 3.38
C LYS A 124 9.38 -0.42 4.20
N VAL A 125 9.62 -0.11 5.46
CA VAL A 125 8.64 0.49 6.37
C VAL A 125 9.22 1.78 6.92
N TYR A 126 8.40 2.82 6.99
CA TYR A 126 8.78 4.12 7.51
C TYR A 126 7.55 4.86 8.04
N LEU A 127 7.77 5.87 8.86
CA LEU A 127 6.72 6.74 9.35
C LEU A 127 6.33 7.77 8.28
N ASP A 128 5.03 7.95 8.10
CA ASP A 128 4.45 8.83 7.10
C ASP A 128 3.07 9.33 7.59
N THR A 129 2.35 10.07 6.76
CA THR A 129 0.96 10.47 6.99
C THR A 129 0.03 9.91 5.90
N ASN A 130 -1.22 9.63 6.27
CA ASN A 130 -2.30 9.36 5.32
C ASN A 130 -3.01 10.64 4.86
N GLN A 131 -2.71 11.78 5.48
CA GLN A 131 -3.33 13.06 5.16
C GLN A 131 -2.60 13.71 3.98
N VAL A 132 -3.36 14.29 3.05
CA VAL A 132 -2.76 15.17 2.04
C VAL A 132 -2.21 16.39 2.77
N SER A 133 -0.88 16.51 2.83
CA SER A 133 -0.22 17.63 3.51
C SER A 133 -0.55 18.93 2.78
N SER A 134 -1.38 19.75 3.40
CA SER A 134 -1.88 21.01 2.81
C SER A 134 -0.85 22.14 2.81
N THR A 135 0.28 22.00 3.50
CA THR A 135 1.32 23.04 3.60
C THR A 135 2.71 22.46 3.40
N SER A 136 3.60 23.25 2.81
CA SER A 136 5.01 22.89 2.56
C SER A 136 5.74 22.47 3.84
N ALA A 137 5.49 23.15 4.96
CA ALA A 137 6.07 22.82 6.26
C ALA A 137 5.64 21.43 6.78
N ARG A 138 4.36 21.05 6.60
CA ARG A 138 3.87 19.71 6.97
C ARG A 138 4.51 18.64 6.10
N SER A 139 4.64 18.90 4.80
CA SER A 139 5.32 18.00 3.87
C SER A 139 6.79 17.80 4.26
N LEU A 140 7.49 18.87 4.66
CA LEU A 140 8.89 18.79 5.10
C LEU A 140 9.07 18.01 6.40
N TYR A 141 8.22 18.23 7.40
CA TYR A 141 8.25 17.47 8.65
C TYR A 141 8.09 15.97 8.39
N VAL A 142 7.08 15.61 7.59
CA VAL A 142 6.81 14.21 7.21
C VAL A 142 7.96 13.63 6.41
N HIS A 143 8.54 14.40 5.48
CA HIS A 143 9.69 13.97 4.70
C HIS A 143 10.91 13.64 5.58
N ASN A 144 11.22 14.50 6.55
CA ASN A 144 12.30 14.26 7.50
C ASN A 144 12.02 13.06 8.40
N LEU A 145 10.78 12.94 8.89
CA LEU A 145 10.35 11.80 9.70
C LEU A 145 10.46 10.47 8.93
N ASN A 146 10.09 10.47 7.65
CA ASN A 146 10.26 9.33 6.75
C ASN A 146 11.74 8.93 6.69
N GLY A 147 12.62 9.87 6.33
CA GLY A 147 14.07 9.61 6.20
C GLY A 147 14.70 9.02 7.46
N LEU A 148 14.31 9.50 8.64
CA LEU A 148 14.84 9.03 9.93
C LEU A 148 14.29 7.66 10.38
N SER A 149 13.18 7.20 9.80
CA SER A 149 12.46 6.02 10.28
C SER A 149 12.47 4.85 9.30
N VAL A 150 13.16 4.99 8.15
CA VAL A 150 13.24 3.93 7.14
C VAL A 150 13.91 2.69 7.70
N HIS A 151 13.20 1.57 7.59
CA HIS A 151 13.73 0.24 7.82
C HIS A 151 13.50 -0.64 6.60
N LYS A 152 14.55 -1.36 6.17
CA LYS A 152 14.44 -2.32 5.06
C LYS A 152 13.78 -3.59 5.58
N LEU A 153 12.94 -4.18 4.74
CA LEU A 153 12.26 -5.43 5.00
C LEU A 153 12.61 -6.44 3.91
N SER A 154 12.72 -7.70 4.30
CA SER A 154 12.92 -8.82 3.40
C SER A 154 12.11 -10.00 3.91
N ALA A 155 11.38 -10.65 3.03
CA ALA A 155 10.83 -11.98 3.28
C ALA A 155 11.37 -12.90 2.18
N PRO A 156 11.65 -14.17 2.51
CA PRO A 156 11.99 -15.18 1.50
C PRO A 156 10.91 -15.26 0.41
#